data_AF-A0A6M0SDQ1-F1
#
_entry.id   AF-A0A6M0SDQ1-F1
#
_cell.length_a   1.000
_cell.length_b   1.000
_cell.length_c   1.000
_cell.angle_alpha   90.00
_cell.angle_beta   90.00
_cell.angle_gamma   90.00
#
_symmetry.space_group_name_H-M   'P 1'
#
loop_
_entity.id
_entity.type
_entity.pdbx_description
1 polymer ?
#
loop_
_entity_poly.entity_id
_entity_poly.type
_entity_poly.pdbx_seq_one_letter_code
_entity_poly.pdbx_strand_id
1 'polypeptide(L)'
;MDRLSQMIGLSLESVTVIYLVDRWVLRLKLRNALGADAEKNLIAFLMENGMPHKPSMQLRDTLRALDKGKTPTEVMSEYQVVVVSHGVPDPTELHEFCARFVEGLGYYPPSLV
;
A
#
# COMPACT_ATOMS: atom_id res chain seq x y z
N MET A 1 -16.35 -10.59 -3.20
CA MET A 1 -15.93 -9.86 -4.41
C MET A 1 -16.76 -8.60 -4.65
N ASP A 2 -18.09 -8.61 -4.44
CA ASP A 2 -18.98 -7.46 -4.69
C ASP A 2 -18.69 -6.16 -3.90
N ARG A 3 -18.22 -6.25 -2.65
CA ARG A 3 -18.01 -5.06 -1.79
C ARG A 3 -16.80 -4.20 -2.19
N LEU A 4 -15.75 -4.83 -2.71
CA LEU A 4 -14.56 -4.11 -3.18
C LEU A 4 -14.89 -3.30 -4.44
N SER A 5 -15.71 -3.86 -5.34
CA SER A 5 -16.20 -3.22 -6.56
C SER A 5 -16.98 -1.93 -6.29
N GLN A 6 -17.79 -1.90 -5.23
CA GLN A 6 -18.53 -0.70 -4.81
C GLN A 6 -17.60 0.37 -4.19
N MET A 7 -16.47 -0.03 -3.62
CA MET A 7 -15.45 0.88 -3.09
C MET A 7 -14.50 1.43 -4.17
N ILE A 8 -14.58 0.97 -5.43
CA ILE A 8 -13.77 1.49 -6.55
C ILE A 8 -14.12 2.95 -6.90
N GLY A 9 -15.21 3.50 -6.36
CA GLY A 9 -15.51 4.94 -6.39
C GLY A 9 -14.69 5.79 -5.41
N LEU A 10 -13.85 5.18 -4.57
CA LEU A 10 -12.95 5.92 -3.69
C LEU A 10 -11.94 6.67 -4.56
N SER A 11 -11.87 7.98 -4.39
CA SER A 11 -10.93 8.86 -5.08
C SER A 11 -9.49 8.60 -4.58
N LEU A 12 -8.96 7.40 -4.79
CA LEU A 12 -7.63 6.98 -4.37
C LEU A 12 -6.59 7.76 -5.19
N GLU A 13 -5.71 8.43 -4.48
CA GLU A 13 -4.55 9.12 -5.05
C GLU A 13 -3.41 8.12 -5.23
N SER A 14 -3.10 7.40 -4.14
CA SER A 14 -2.09 6.36 -4.16
C SER A 14 -2.33 5.30 -3.10
N VAL A 15 -1.90 4.10 -3.42
CA VAL A 15 -1.75 2.98 -2.48
C VAL A 15 -0.26 2.74 -2.29
N THR A 16 0.17 2.58 -1.05
CA THR A 16 1.55 2.18 -0.74
C THR A 16 1.53 0.91 0.08
N VAL A 17 2.28 -0.08 -0.36
CA VAL A 17 2.45 -1.37 0.29
C VAL A 17 3.91 -1.53 0.67
N ILE A 18 4.19 -1.65 1.96
CA ILE A 18 5.54 -1.82 2.50
C ILE A 18 5.59 -3.14 3.25
N TYR A 19 6.59 -3.95 2.94
CA TYR A 19 6.89 -5.15 3.71
C TYR A 19 7.89 -4.80 4.81
N LEU A 20 7.49 -5.04 6.06
CA LEU A 20 8.37 -5.10 7.22
C LEU A 20 8.59 -6.59 7.53
N VAL A 21 9.70 -6.91 8.22
CA VAL A 21 10.18 -8.29 8.48
C VAL A 21 9.07 -9.29 8.87
N ASP A 22 8.02 -8.85 9.56
CA ASP A 22 6.91 -9.65 10.07
C ASP A 22 5.51 -9.20 9.63
N ARG A 23 5.38 -8.11 8.87
CA ARG A 23 4.06 -7.52 8.57
C ARG A 23 4.04 -6.66 7.31
N TRP A 24 2.86 -6.58 6.72
CA TRP A 24 2.56 -5.66 5.63
C TRP A 24 1.97 -4.37 6.19
N VAL A 25 2.50 -3.23 5.75
CA VAL A 25 1.93 -1.93 6.02
C VAL A 25 1.30 -1.39 4.75
N LEU A 26 -0.01 -1.17 4.82
CA LEU A 26 -0.81 -0.54 3.78
C LEU A 26 -1.05 0.93 4.14
N ARG A 27 -0.74 1.84 3.23
CA ARG A 27 -1.17 3.23 3.29
C ARG A 27 -2.09 3.53 2.11
N LEU A 28 -3.28 4.03 2.41
CA LEU A 28 -4.19 4.59 1.42
C LEU A 28 -4.11 6.12 1.49
N LYS A 29 -3.89 6.77 0.34
CA LYS A 29 -4.00 8.22 0.20
C LYS A 29 -5.19 8.53 -0.68
N LEU A 30 -6.08 9.40 -0.22
CA LEU A 30 -7.29 9.78 -0.92
C LEU A 30 -7.13 11.20 -1.46
N ARG A 31 -7.52 11.43 -2.71
CA ARG A 31 -7.54 12.74 -3.37
C ARG A 31 -8.51 13.71 -2.70
N ASN A 32 -9.62 13.17 -2.17
CA ASN A 32 -10.68 13.93 -1.54
C ASN A 32 -11.08 13.28 -0.21
N ALA A 33 -11.55 14.10 0.72
CA ALA A 33 -12.19 13.60 1.93
C ALA A 33 -13.42 12.76 1.57
N LEU A 34 -13.64 11.67 2.32
CA LEU A 34 -14.83 10.85 2.17
C LEU A 34 -15.98 11.45 2.98
N GLY A 35 -17.21 11.17 2.56
CA GLY A 35 -18.36 11.35 3.43
C GLY A 35 -18.27 10.42 4.65
N ALA A 36 -18.87 10.82 5.76
CA ALA A 36 -18.74 10.12 7.05
C ALA A 36 -19.09 8.62 6.98
N ASP A 37 -20.09 8.23 6.19
CA ASP A 37 -20.47 6.81 6.04
C ASP A 37 -19.47 6.01 5.20
N ALA A 38 -18.94 6.63 4.14
CA ALA A 38 -17.91 6.00 3.30
C ALA A 38 -16.58 5.85 4.07
N GLU A 39 -16.24 6.84 4.91
CA GLU A 39 -15.09 6.75 5.80
C GLU A 39 -15.24 5.60 6.82
N LYS A 40 -16.40 5.49 7.48
CA LYS A 40 -16.68 4.39 8.41
C LYS A 40 -16.62 3.02 7.73
N ASN A 41 -17.19 2.89 6.54
CA ASN A 41 -17.16 1.64 5.79
C ASN A 41 -15.73 1.26 5.38
N LEU A 42 -14.91 2.23 4.95
CA LEU A 42 -13.50 2.00 4.64
C LEU A 42 -12.72 1.57 5.88
N ILE A 43 -12.88 2.28 7.00
CA ILE A 43 -12.21 1.93 8.26
C ILE A 43 -12.63 0.52 8.72
N ALA A 44 -13.93 0.21 8.70
CA ALA A 44 -14.43 -1.12 9.07
C ALA A 44 -13.81 -2.21 8.20
N PHE A 45 -13.80 -2.02 6.87
CA PHE A 45 -13.16 -2.95 5.94
C PHE A 45 -11.67 -3.15 6.23
N LEU A 46 -10.92 -2.08 6.50
CA LEU A 46 -9.50 -2.18 6.84
C LEU A 46 -9.26 -2.88 8.17
N MET A 47 -10.13 -2.68 9.16
CA MET A 47 -10.05 -3.33 10.47
C MET A 47 -10.44 -4.82 10.42
N GLU A 48 -11.28 -5.23 9.46
CA GLU A 48 -11.57 -6.66 9.21
C GLU A 48 -10.34 -7.39 8.65
N ASN A 49 -9.48 -6.69 7.90
CA ASN A 49 -8.35 -7.28 7.17
C ASN A 49 -6.99 -6.94 7.78
N GLY A 50 -6.96 -6.20 8.90
CA GLY A 50 -5.73 -5.72 9.50
C GLY A 50 -5.97 -4.91 10.76
N MET A 51 -4.95 -4.15 11.17
CA MET A 51 -5.03 -3.31 12.36
C MET A 51 -4.36 -1.96 12.10
N PRO A 52 -4.84 -0.87 12.73
CA PRO A 52 -4.20 0.44 12.62
C PRO A 52 -2.72 0.36 12.97
N HIS A 53 -1.87 0.86 12.07
CA HIS A 53 -0.43 0.87 12.26
C HIS A 53 0.06 2.29 12.53
N LYS A 54 0.82 2.48 13.62
CA LYS A 54 1.51 3.74 13.90
C LYS A 54 2.91 3.69 13.30
N PRO A 55 3.20 4.45 12.22
CA PRO A 55 4.48 4.34 11.54
C PRO A 55 5.63 4.84 12.41
N SER A 56 6.77 4.15 12.34
CA SER A 56 8.04 4.59 12.93
C SER A 56 8.54 5.89 12.27
N MET A 57 9.57 6.53 12.84
CA MET A 57 10.14 7.74 12.22
C MET A 57 10.68 7.47 10.81
N GLN A 58 11.48 6.41 10.67
CA GLN A 58 11.98 5.93 9.37
C GLN A 58 10.84 5.71 8.38
N LEU A 59 9.77 5.01 8.79
CA LEU A 59 8.63 4.75 7.90
C LEU A 59 7.88 6.02 7.51
N ARG A 60 7.78 7.01 8.42
CA ARG A 60 7.22 8.33 8.07
C ARG A 60 8.07 9.06 7.04
N ASP A 61 9.39 9.01 7.16
CA ASP A 61 10.30 9.66 6.22
C ASP A 61 10.32 8.95 4.85
N THR A 62 10.30 7.62 4.84
CA THR A 62 10.06 6.78 3.67
C THR A 62 8.79 7.21 2.93
N LEU A 63 7.65 7.26 3.65
CA LEU A 63 6.36 7.62 3.07
C LEU A 63 6.36 9.06 2.52
N ARG A 64 7.03 9.99 3.21
CA ARG A 64 7.20 11.38 2.75
C ARG A 64 8.09 11.48 1.51
N ALA A 65 9.12 10.66 1.40
CA ALA A 65 9.99 10.61 0.23
C ALA A 65 9.22 10.12 -1.00
N LEU A 66 8.39 9.09 -0.84
CA LEU A 66 7.47 8.61 -1.87
C LEU A 66 6.46 9.71 -2.26
N ASP A 67 5.88 10.42 -1.29
CA ASP A 67 4.97 11.56 -1.57
C ASP A 67 5.64 12.70 -2.36
N LYS A 68 6.96 12.87 -2.24
CA LYS A 68 7.74 13.84 -3.00
C LYS A 68 8.11 13.36 -4.41
N GLY A 69 7.66 12.17 -4.80
CA GLY A 69 7.91 11.59 -6.12
C GLY A 69 9.22 10.82 -6.24
N LYS A 70 9.93 10.52 -5.14
CA LYS A 70 11.03 9.56 -5.21
C LYS A 70 10.47 8.19 -5.59
N THR A 71 11.21 7.48 -6.44
CA THR A 71 10.83 6.14 -6.87
C THR A 71 10.95 5.13 -5.73
N PRO A 72 10.19 4.02 -5.75
CA PRO A 72 10.32 2.97 -4.76
C PRO A 72 11.75 2.48 -4.58
N THR A 73 12.52 2.32 -5.66
CA THR A 73 13.92 1.84 -5.62
C THR A 73 14.85 2.83 -4.92
N GLU A 74 14.74 4.12 -5.20
CA GLU A 74 15.51 5.17 -4.49
C GLU A 74 15.20 5.15 -2.99
N VAL A 75 13.92 5.03 -2.63
CA VAL A 75 13.47 4.99 -1.23
C VAL A 75 13.93 3.71 -0.52
N MET A 76 13.88 2.56 -1.19
CA MET A 76 14.36 1.30 -0.62
C MET A 76 15.86 1.36 -0.32
N SER A 77 16.65 1.94 -1.23
CA SER A 77 18.10 2.14 -1.03
C SER A 77 18.41 3.10 0.12
N GLU A 78 17.74 4.26 0.16
CA GLU A 78 18.01 5.31 1.14
C GLU A 78 17.53 4.96 2.55
N TYR A 79 16.33 4.37 2.66
CA TYR A 79 15.69 4.13 3.95
C TYR A 79 15.75 2.67 4.40
N GLN A 80 16.35 1.76 3.62
CA GLN A 80 16.48 0.33 3.96
C GLN A 80 15.12 -0.30 4.33
N VAL A 81 14.09 0.02 3.54
CA VAL A 81 12.74 -0.57 3.65
C VAL A 81 12.43 -1.38 2.39
N VAL A 82 11.43 -2.24 2.43
CA VAL A 82 10.93 -2.94 1.25
C VAL A 82 9.61 -2.33 0.81
N VAL A 83 9.64 -1.51 -0.25
CA VAL A 83 8.43 -0.96 -0.88
C VAL A 83 7.99 -1.94 -1.97
N VAL A 84 6.84 -2.55 -1.79
CA VAL A 84 6.31 -3.56 -2.73
C VAL A 84 5.53 -2.90 -3.87
N SER A 85 4.76 -1.87 -3.55
CA SER A 85 4.06 -1.06 -4.54
C SER A 85 3.82 0.35 -3.99
N HIS A 86 3.90 1.34 -4.86
CA HIS A 86 3.54 2.73 -4.58
C HIS A 86 3.03 3.40 -5.84
N GLY A 87 1.80 3.93 -5.79
CA GLY A 87 1.24 4.68 -6.91
C GLY A 87 -0.27 4.56 -7.01
N VAL A 88 -0.81 4.99 -8.15
CA VAL A 88 -2.24 4.79 -8.47
C VAL A 88 -2.48 3.28 -8.56
N PRO A 89 -3.50 2.73 -7.88
CA PRO A 89 -3.77 1.30 -7.94
C PRO A 89 -4.11 0.88 -9.38
N ASP A 90 -3.25 0.05 -9.97
CA ASP A 90 -3.54 -0.67 -11.21
C ASP A 90 -4.07 -2.07 -10.86
N PRO A 91 -5.33 -2.39 -11.19
CA PRO A 91 -5.90 -3.72 -10.95
C PRO A 91 -5.10 -4.85 -11.61
N THR A 92 -4.43 -4.57 -12.72
CA THR A 92 -3.64 -5.54 -13.49
C THR A 92 -2.38 -5.91 -12.71
N GLU A 93 -1.63 -4.90 -12.24
CA GLU A 93 -0.41 -5.07 -11.44
C GLU A 93 -0.71 -5.82 -10.13
N LEU A 94 -1.84 -5.48 -9.48
CA LEU A 94 -2.28 -6.15 -8.25
C LEU A 94 -2.62 -7.63 -8.50
N HIS A 95 -3.25 -7.95 -9.64
CA HIS A 95 -3.60 -9.32 -9.99
C HIS A 95 -2.35 -10.16 -10.29
N GLU A 96 -1.40 -9.61 -11.06
CA GLU A 96 -0.12 -10.26 -11.34
C GLU A 96 0.70 -10.48 -10.06
N PHE A 97 0.70 -9.51 -9.14
CA PHE A 97 1.33 -9.66 -7.83
C PHE A 97 0.68 -10.79 -7.02
N CYS A 98 -0.65 -10.81 -6.92
CA CYS A 98 -1.38 -11.87 -6.21
C CYS A 98 -1.09 -13.25 -6.83
N ALA A 99 -1.06 -13.36 -8.15
CA ALA A 99 -0.74 -14.61 -8.84
C ALA A 99 0.66 -15.12 -8.49
N ARG A 100 1.68 -14.26 -8.56
CA ARG A 100 3.07 -14.60 -8.18
C ARG A 100 3.22 -14.98 -6.71
N PHE A 101 2.40 -14.39 -5.83
CA PHE A 101 2.39 -14.71 -4.41
C PHE A 101 1.73 -16.07 -4.14
N VAL A 102 0.60 -16.35 -4.81
CA VAL A 102 -0.13 -17.64 -4.71
C VAL A 102 0.71 -18.80 -5.26
N GLU A 103 1.56 -18.55 -6.25
CA GLU A 103 2.50 -19.54 -6.80
C GLU A 103 3.69 -19.85 -5.85
N GLY A 104 3.74 -19.25 -4.66
CA GLY A 104 4.73 -19.59 -3.64
C GLY A 104 6.16 -19.09 -3.95
N LEU A 105 6.33 -18.25 -4.97
CA LEU A 105 7.63 -17.69 -5.36
C LEU A 105 8.15 -16.64 -4.39
N GLY A 106 7.28 -16.15 -3.48
CA GLY A 106 7.59 -15.00 -2.64
C GLY A 106 7.81 -13.74 -3.48
N TYR A 107 7.72 -12.58 -2.83
CA TYR A 107 8.12 -11.33 -3.46
C TYR A 107 9.56 -11.00 -3.06
N TYR A 108 10.50 -11.10 -4.01
CA TYR A 108 11.83 -10.54 -3.84
C TYR A 108 11.85 -9.17 -4.55
N PRO A 109 11.95 -8.04 -3.81
CA PRO A 109 12.06 -6.73 -4.44
C PRO A 109 13.36 -6.72 -5.30
N PRO A 110 13.29 -6.30 -6.58
CA PRO A 110 14.44 -6.32 -7.49
C PRO A 110 15.65 -5.48 -7.03
N SER A 111 15.51 -4.67 -5.99
CA SER A 111 16.53 -3.77 -5.47
C SER A 111 17.26 -4.28 -4.22
N LEU A 112 17.04 -5.54 -3.80
CA LEU A 112 17.81 -6.22 -2.74
C LEU A 112 18.87 -7.19 -3.30
N VAL A 113 19.31 -7.02 -4.56
CA VAL A 113 20.42 -7.77 -5.18
C VAL A 113 21.67 -6.92 -5.29
#